data_AF-A0A645K149-F1
#
_entry.id   AF-A0A645K149-F1
#
_cell.length_a   1.000
_cell.length_b   1.000
_cell.length_c   1.000
_cell.angle_alpha   90.00
_cell.angle_beta   90.00
_cell.angle_gamma   90.00
#
_symmetry.space_group_name_H-M   'P 1'
#
loop_
_entity.id
_entity.type
_entity.pdbx_description
1 polymer ?
#
loop_
_entity_poly.entity_id
_entity_poly.type
_entity_poly.pdbx_seq_one_letter_code
_entity_poly.pdbx_strand_id
1 'polypeptide(L)'
;MKTKIDTAMTTVGSNPEYAKAAGVNVDSMRTLSVVLSTVLGAIGIIMYEQSFGFIQLYMGPFYMAFPAVAAILIGGASVNKASILNVVIGTILFQGILTMTPSVINSLIETDMSEVIRIIVSNGMILYALTRVVKVKS
;
A
#
# COMPACT_ATOMS: atom_id res chain seq x y z
N MET A 1 1.21 -5.67 -18.27
CA MET A 1 2.27 -6.40 -19.02
C MET A 1 1.94 -7.87 -18.92
N LYS A 2 1.79 -8.61 -20.02
CA LYS A 2 1.55 -10.06 -19.98
C LYS A 2 2.87 -10.78 -20.29
N THR A 3 3.64 -11.12 -19.25
CA THR A 3 4.79 -12.02 -19.42
C THR A 3 4.34 -13.46 -19.19
N LYS A 4 5.11 -14.44 -19.71
CA LYS A 4 4.82 -15.86 -19.47
C LYS A 4 4.82 -16.19 -17.97
N ILE A 5 5.72 -15.54 -17.22
CA ILE A 5 5.83 -15.66 -15.76
C ILE A 5 4.60 -15.05 -15.06
N ASP A 6 4.16 -13.85 -15.46
CA ASP A 6 2.98 -13.19 -14.89
C ASP A 6 1.70 -14.02 -15.08
N THR A 7 1.54 -14.61 -16.26
CA THR A 7 0.39 -15.48 -16.55
C THR A 7 0.46 -16.77 -15.72
N ALA A 8 1.63 -17.41 -15.65
CA ALA A 8 1.82 -18.61 -14.84
C ALA A 8 1.56 -18.33 -13.34
N MET A 9 2.08 -17.22 -12.82
CA MET A 9 1.94 -16.80 -11.43
C MET A 9 0.48 -16.47 -11.07
N THR A 10 -0.23 -15.75 -11.93
CA THR A 10 -1.66 -15.44 -11.74
C THR A 10 -2.53 -16.71 -11.77
N THR A 11 -2.18 -17.66 -12.64
CA THR A 11 -2.90 -18.94 -12.75
C THR A 11 -2.68 -19.81 -11.51
N VAL A 12 -1.43 -19.89 -11.01
CA VAL A 12 -1.10 -20.57 -9.75
C VAL A 12 -1.81 -19.94 -8.55
N GLY A 13 -1.93 -18.61 -8.52
CA GLY A 13 -2.64 -17.87 -7.48
C GLY A 13 -4.16 -18.11 -7.49
N SER A 14 -4.73 -18.34 -8.68
CA SER A 14 -6.18 -18.53 -8.86
C SER A 14 -6.62 -19.99 -8.70
N ASN A 15 -5.90 -20.94 -9.33
CA ASN A 15 -6.16 -22.38 -9.20
C ASN A 15 -4.85 -23.19 -9.38
N PRO A 16 -4.25 -23.69 -8.27
CA PRO A 16 -2.99 -24.43 -8.33
C PRO A 16 -3.12 -25.81 -8.99
N GLU A 17 -4.29 -26.47 -8.91
CA GLU A 17 -4.50 -27.76 -9.59
C GLU A 17 -4.57 -27.59 -11.11
N TYR A 18 -5.27 -26.55 -11.58
CA TYR A 18 -5.31 -26.20 -13.00
C TYR A 18 -3.93 -25.80 -13.53
N ALA A 19 -3.16 -25.03 -12.76
CA ALA A 19 -1.79 -24.65 -13.13
C ALA A 19 -0.86 -25.87 -13.22
N LYS A 20 -0.99 -26.84 -12.31
CA LYS A 20 -0.21 -28.09 -12.33
C LYS A 20 -0.57 -28.96 -13.54
N ALA A 21 -1.86 -29.07 -13.88
CA ALA A 21 -2.33 -29.76 -15.08
C ALA A 21 -1.84 -29.09 -16.38
N ALA A 22 -1.65 -27.77 -16.38
CA ALA A 22 -1.08 -27.01 -17.48
C ALA A 22 0.46 -27.07 -17.58
N GLY A 23 1.13 -27.87 -16.74
CA GLY A 23 2.59 -28.05 -16.76
C GLY A 23 3.38 -26.96 -16.04
N VAL A 24 2.72 -26.09 -15.26
CA VAL A 24 3.40 -25.06 -14.48
C VAL A 24 3.88 -25.63 -13.14
N ASN A 25 5.16 -25.40 -12.80
CA ASN A 25 5.69 -25.75 -11.48
C ASN A 25 5.16 -24.76 -10.42
N VAL A 26 4.15 -25.19 -9.67
CA VAL A 26 3.47 -24.42 -8.62
C VAL A 26 4.44 -23.96 -7.53
N ASP A 27 5.34 -24.83 -7.08
CA ASP A 27 6.25 -24.53 -5.95
C ASP A 27 7.30 -23.50 -6.35
N SER A 28 7.83 -23.60 -7.57
CA SER A 28 8.76 -22.61 -8.13
C SER A 28 8.09 -21.24 -8.30
N MET A 29 6.86 -21.21 -8.84
CA MET A 29 6.12 -19.96 -9.03
C MET A 29 5.74 -19.31 -7.69
N ARG A 30 5.36 -20.10 -6.68
CA ARG A 30 5.10 -19.59 -5.32
C ARG A 30 6.35 -19.00 -4.67
N THR A 31 7.46 -19.72 -4.75
CA THR A 31 8.74 -19.25 -4.20
C THR A 31 9.16 -17.93 -4.85
N LEU A 32 9.08 -17.85 -6.17
CA LEU A 32 9.37 -16.62 -6.91
C LEU A 32 8.43 -15.47 -6.51
N SER A 33 7.13 -15.74 -6.36
CA SER A 33 6.13 -14.75 -5.91
C SER A 33 6.48 -14.19 -4.54
N VAL A 34 6.83 -15.06 -3.59
CA VAL A 34 7.20 -14.67 -2.23
C VAL A 34 8.48 -13.85 -2.25
N VAL A 35 9.53 -14.31 -2.93
CA VAL A 35 10.81 -13.59 -3.04
C VAL A 35 10.61 -12.19 -3.64
N LEU A 36 9.87 -12.07 -4.75
CA LEU A 36 9.58 -10.78 -5.36
C LEU A 36 8.80 -9.86 -4.42
N SER A 37 7.80 -10.39 -3.71
CA SER A 37 7.00 -9.61 -2.76
C SER A 37 7.84 -9.13 -1.58
N THR A 38 8.71 -9.98 -1.06
CA THR A 38 9.62 -9.65 0.05
C THR A 38 10.66 -8.60 -0.37
N VAL A 39 11.25 -8.73 -1.57
CA VAL A 39 12.23 -7.75 -2.08
C VAL A 39 11.57 -6.38 -2.28
N LEU A 40 10.39 -6.33 -2.90
CA LEU A 40 9.65 -5.08 -3.08
C LEU A 40 9.24 -4.45 -1.73
N GLY A 41 8.81 -5.28 -0.78
CA GLY A 41 8.51 -4.83 0.59
C GLY A 41 9.73 -4.26 1.31
N ALA A 42 10.89 -4.93 1.19
CA ALA A 42 12.14 -4.48 1.81
C ALA A 42 12.61 -3.13 1.24
N ILE A 43 12.56 -2.96 -0.10
CA ILE A 43 12.87 -1.68 -0.75
C ILE A 43 11.93 -0.58 -0.24
N GLY A 44 10.63 -0.89 -0.12
CA GLY A 44 9.65 0.04 0.43
C GLY A 44 9.97 0.50 1.86
N ILE A 45 10.32 -0.43 2.75
CA ILE A 45 10.67 -0.12 4.14
C ILE A 45 11.91 0.78 4.19
N ILE A 46 12.95 0.47 3.41
CA ILE A 46 14.18 1.27 3.35
C ILE A 46 13.88 2.70 2.89
N MET A 47 13.03 2.88 1.88
CA MET A 47 12.61 4.20 1.40
C MET A 47 11.79 4.95 2.45
N TYR A 48 10.91 4.25 3.17
CA TYR A 48 10.12 4.85 4.25
C TYR A 48 11.00 5.33 5.40
N GLU A 49 11.96 4.51 5.85
CA GLU A 49 12.86 4.85 6.95
C GLU A 49 13.81 6.01 6.62
N GLN A 50 14.19 6.18 5.35
CA GLN A 50 14.93 7.37 4.91
C GLN A 50 14.17 8.68 5.20
N SER A 51 12.83 8.67 5.23
CA SER A 51 12.05 9.87 5.56
C SER A 51 12.14 10.25 7.04
N PHE A 52 12.52 9.34 7.94
CA PHE A 52 12.60 9.60 9.39
C PHE A 52 14.02 9.94 9.86
N GLY A 53 15.05 9.63 9.06
CA GLY A 53 16.46 9.86 9.43
C GLY A 53 17.02 8.84 10.43
N PHE A 54 16.22 7.85 10.84
CA PHE A 54 16.63 6.72 11.69
C PHE A 54 15.79 5.48 11.38
N ILE A 55 16.39 4.31 11.55
CA ILE A 55 15.78 3.00 11.29
C ILE A 55 14.95 2.59 12.52
N GLN A 56 13.66 2.31 12.33
CA GLN A 56 12.77 1.85 13.41
C GLN A 56 12.48 0.36 13.26
N LEU A 57 13.37 -0.48 13.79
CA LEU A 57 13.29 -1.94 13.64
C LEU A 57 12.06 -2.58 14.31
N TYR A 58 11.46 -1.95 15.32
CA TYR A 58 10.39 -2.56 16.12
C TYR A 58 8.98 -2.28 15.58
N MET A 59 8.71 -1.02 15.20
CA MET A 59 7.38 -0.60 14.73
C MET A 59 7.36 -0.04 13.31
N GLY A 60 8.52 0.18 12.68
CA GLY A 60 8.63 0.77 11.34
C GLY A 60 7.83 0.02 10.27
N PRO A 61 7.99 -1.32 10.13
CA PRO A 61 7.24 -2.09 9.15
C PRO A 61 5.72 -2.02 9.37
N PHE A 62 5.27 -2.01 10.63
CA PHE A 62 3.85 -1.91 10.97
C PHE A 62 3.29 -0.53 10.64
N TYR A 63 4.00 0.54 11.00
CA TYR A 63 3.60 1.93 10.69
C TYR A 63 3.69 2.29 9.21
N MET A 64 4.48 1.57 8.41
CA MET A 64 4.51 1.72 6.96
C MET A 64 3.30 1.06 6.27
N ALA A 65 2.83 -0.08 6.78
CA ALA A 65 1.74 -0.83 6.16
C ALA A 65 0.41 -0.06 6.13
N PHE A 66 0.09 0.69 7.20
CA PHE A 66 -1.14 1.48 7.28
C PHE A 66 -1.29 2.56 6.20
N PRO A 67 -0.35 3.49 6.01
CA PRO A 67 -0.44 4.50 4.96
C PRO A 67 -0.42 3.88 3.57
N ALA A 68 0.30 2.76 3.35
CA ALA A 68 0.28 2.05 2.09
C ALA A 68 -1.12 1.48 1.76
N VAL A 69 -1.77 0.86 2.73
CA VAL A 69 -3.15 0.36 2.59
C VAL A 69 -4.13 1.51 2.39
N ALA A 70 -4.01 2.59 3.16
CA ALA A 70 -4.87 3.76 3.04
C ALA A 70 -4.76 4.42 1.67
N ALA A 71 -3.54 4.60 1.15
CA ALA A 71 -3.29 5.17 -0.17
C ALA A 71 -3.98 4.35 -1.27
N ILE A 72 -3.81 3.02 -1.26
CA ILE A 72 -4.42 2.12 -2.27
C ILE A 72 -5.96 2.17 -2.22
N LEU A 73 -6.55 2.26 -1.02
CA LEU A 73 -7.99 2.34 -0.84
C LEU A 73 -8.57 3.70 -1.28
N ILE A 74 -7.86 4.80 -0.99
CA ILE A 74 -8.22 6.15 -1.48
C ILE A 74 -8.13 6.20 -3.01
N GLY A 75 -7.14 5.53 -3.59
CA GLY A 75 -6.99 5.34 -5.04
C GLY A 75 -8.10 4.50 -5.69
N GLY A 76 -9.11 4.06 -4.94
CA GLY A 76 -10.28 3.36 -5.46
C GLY A 76 -10.13 1.84 -5.60
N ALA A 77 -9.08 1.25 -5.04
CA ALA A 77 -8.97 -0.21 -4.98
C ALA A 77 -10.05 -0.80 -4.06
N SER A 78 -10.59 -1.95 -4.49
CA SER A 78 -11.43 -2.79 -3.65
C SER A 78 -10.59 -3.89 -3.01
N VAL A 79 -11.06 -4.43 -1.89
CA VAL A 79 -10.41 -5.55 -1.17
C VAL A 79 -10.19 -6.76 -2.08
N ASN A 80 -11.09 -6.97 -3.04
CA ASN A 80 -11.05 -8.09 -3.99
C ASN A 80 -10.34 -7.75 -5.32
N LYS A 81 -10.10 -6.47 -5.61
CA LYS A 81 -9.51 -6.04 -6.88
C LYS A 81 -8.67 -4.77 -6.69
N ALA A 82 -7.36 -4.96 -6.71
CA ALA A 82 -6.38 -3.89 -6.75
C ALA A 82 -5.63 -3.89 -8.10
N SER A 83 -5.33 -2.71 -8.62
CA SER A 83 -4.53 -2.54 -9.83
C SER A 83 -3.38 -1.58 -9.56
N ILE A 84 -2.30 -1.68 -10.34
CA ILE A 84 -1.13 -0.78 -10.24
C ILE A 84 -1.56 0.70 -10.40
N LEU A 85 -2.56 0.98 -11.25
CA LEU A 85 -3.11 2.33 -11.41
C LEU A 85 -3.70 2.87 -10.10
N ASN A 86 -4.41 2.03 -9.35
CA ASN A 86 -4.97 2.44 -8.05
C ASN A 86 -3.86 2.75 -7.04
N VAL A 87 -2.73 2.03 -7.10
CA VAL A 87 -1.56 2.30 -6.27
C VAL A 87 -0.94 3.65 -6.62
N VAL A 88 -0.72 3.93 -7.91
CA VAL A 88 -0.10 5.19 -8.37
C VAL A 88 -1.00 6.39 -8.07
N ILE A 89 -2.29 6.32 -8.41
CA ILE A 89 -3.25 7.40 -8.12
C ILE A 89 -3.38 7.59 -6.61
N GLY A 90 -3.52 6.49 -5.87
CA GLY A 90 -3.68 6.49 -4.43
C GLY A 90 -2.49 7.11 -3.68
N THR A 91 -1.27 6.77 -4.07
CA THR A 91 -0.05 7.33 -3.47
C THR A 91 0.10 8.82 -3.73
N ILE A 92 -0.17 9.27 -4.96
CA ILE A 92 -0.15 10.71 -5.30
C ILE A 92 -1.20 11.48 -4.49
N LEU A 93 -2.44 10.97 -4.42
CA LEU A 93 -3.51 11.62 -3.66
C LEU A 93 -3.20 11.66 -2.18
N PHE A 94 -2.73 10.55 -1.60
CA PHE A 94 -2.37 10.46 -0.19
C PHE A 94 -1.25 11.45 0.16
N GLN A 95 -0.17 11.47 -0.64
CA GLN A 95 0.94 12.40 -0.43
C GLN A 95 0.53 13.86 -0.65
N GLY A 96 -0.33 14.12 -1.64
CA GLY A 96 -0.86 15.46 -1.93
C GLY A 96 -1.67 16.00 -0.75
N ILE A 97 -2.57 15.20 -0.18
CA ILE A 97 -3.35 15.59 1.00
C ILE A 97 -2.40 15.86 2.18
N LEU A 98 -1.44 14.97 2.46
CA LEU A 98 -0.51 15.15 3.57
C LEU A 98 0.39 16.38 3.44
N THR A 99 0.80 16.73 2.22
CA THR A 99 1.71 17.86 1.97
C THR A 99 0.96 19.19 1.92
N MET A 100 -0.27 19.20 1.40
CA MET A 100 -1.06 20.44 1.26
C MET A 100 -1.89 20.77 2.51
N THR A 101 -2.21 19.79 3.36
CA THR A 101 -2.97 20.01 4.59
C THR A 101 -2.29 21.04 5.51
N PRO A 102 -0.97 20.96 5.80
CA PRO A 102 -0.27 21.96 6.58
C PRO A 102 -0.33 23.36 5.98
N SER A 103 -0.13 23.50 4.65
CA SER A 103 -0.09 24.80 3.99
C SER A 103 -1.45 25.51 3.96
N VAL A 104 -2.54 24.77 3.72
CA VAL A 104 -3.90 25.33 3.67
C VAL A 104 -4.36 25.77 5.06
N ILE A 105 -3.94 25.05 6.10
CA ILE A 105 -4.38 25.34 7.47
C ILE A 105 -3.47 26.38 8.13
N ASN A 106 -2.18 26.43 7.81
CA ASN A 106 -1.29 27.49 8.28
C ASN A 106 -1.71 28.87 7.73
N SER A 107 -2.32 28.93 6.54
CA SER A 107 -2.94 30.17 6.04
C SER A 107 -4.24 30.57 6.77
N LEU A 108 -4.79 29.71 7.62
CA LEU A 108 -6.05 29.94 8.34
C LEU A 108 -5.87 30.05 9.87
N ILE A 109 -4.87 29.40 10.45
CA ILE A 109 -4.63 29.30 11.90
C ILE A 109 -3.12 29.36 12.15
N GLU A 110 -2.67 30.36 12.92
CA GLU A 110 -1.24 30.60 13.20
C GLU A 110 -0.52 29.39 13.82
N THR A 111 0.31 28.78 12.98
CA THR A 111 1.67 28.23 13.16
C THR A 111 1.94 27.06 14.13
N ASP A 112 1.31 26.92 15.29
CA ASP A 112 1.71 25.83 16.23
C ASP A 112 0.88 24.53 16.09
N MET A 113 -0.29 24.58 15.43
CA MET A 113 -1.15 23.41 15.29
C MET A 113 -0.94 22.62 13.99
N SER A 114 -0.10 23.09 13.06
CA SER A 114 0.03 22.49 11.72
C SER A 114 0.57 21.05 11.75
N GLU A 115 1.53 20.77 12.63
CA GLU A 115 2.09 19.43 12.84
C GLU A 115 1.05 18.47 13.43
N VAL A 116 0.32 18.92 14.46
CA VAL A 116 -0.72 18.16 15.14
C VAL A 116 -1.86 17.83 14.17
N ILE A 117 -2.27 18.81 13.36
CA ILE A 117 -3.33 18.63 12.38
C ILE A 117 -2.91 17.68 11.26
N ARG A 118 -1.65 17.72 10.81
CA ARG A 118 -1.13 16.73 9.84
C ARG A 118 -1.23 15.31 10.38
N ILE A 119 -0.88 15.10 11.66
CA ILE A 119 -1.00 13.79 12.32
C ILE A 119 -2.46 13.35 12.43
N ILE A 120 -3.38 14.26 12.81
CA ILE A 120 -4.82 13.98 12.90
C ILE A 120 -5.39 13.60 11.53
N VAL A 121 -5.07 14.36 10.48
CA VAL A 121 -5.57 14.10 9.13
C VAL A 121 -4.99 12.80 8.56
N SER A 122 -3.71 12.52 8.77
CA SER A 122 -3.08 11.26 8.37
C SER A 122 -3.77 10.05 9.01
N ASN A 123 -3.93 10.07 10.34
CA ASN A 123 -4.57 8.98 11.07
C ASN A 123 -6.08 8.88 10.77
N GLY A 124 -6.76 10.01 10.58
CA GLY A 124 -8.16 10.07 10.17
C GLY A 124 -8.40 9.48 8.79
N MET A 125 -7.49 9.73 7.84
CA MET A 125 -7.55 9.12 6.50
C MET A 125 -7.33 7.61 6.54
N ILE A 126 -6.39 7.14 7.35
CA ILE A 126 -6.17 5.70 7.57
C ILE A 126 -7.45 5.06 8.13
N LEU A 127 -8.05 5.67 9.14
CA LEU A 127 -9.31 5.19 9.73
C LEU A 127 -10.45 5.16 8.71
N TYR A 128 -10.63 6.23 7.93
CA TYR A 128 -11.65 6.31 6.87
C TYR A 128 -11.46 5.20 5.83
N ALA A 129 -10.22 5.00 5.36
CA ALA A 129 -9.88 3.98 4.40
C ALA A 129 -10.21 2.57 4.94
N LEU A 130 -9.81 2.27 6.17
CA LEU A 130 -10.09 0.99 6.81
C LEU A 130 -11.60 0.76 7.03
N THR A 131 -12.36 1.80 7.40
CA THR A 131 -13.82 1.70 7.59
C THR A 131 -14.52 1.33 6.28
N ARG A 132 -13.98 1.75 5.13
CA ARG A 132 -14.48 1.37 3.81
C ARG A 132 -14.32 -0.13 3.54
N VAL A 133 -13.25 -0.75 4.03
CA VAL A 133 -13.05 -2.21 3.95
C VAL A 133 -14.11 -2.96 4.74
N VAL A 134 -14.50 -2.44 5.90
CA VAL A 134 -15.51 -3.06 6.77
C VAL A 134 -16.92 -2.97 6.16
N LYS A 135 -17.28 -1.82 5.57
CA LYS A 135 -18.63 -1.61 4.99
C LYS A 135 -18.92 -2.50 3.77
N VAL A 136 -17.90 -2.93 3.03
CA VAL A 136 -18.05 -3.81 1.85
C VAL A 136 -18.34 -5.27 2.23
N LYS A 137 -18.27 -5.60 3.53
CA LYS A 137 -18.60 -6.92 4.08
C LYS A 137 -20.05 -7.07 4.56
N SER A 138 -20.91 -6.06 4.39
CA SER A 138 -22.32 -6.11 4.79
C SER A 138 -23.28 -6.20 3.60
#